data_AF-A0A971NDZ4-F1
#
_entry.id   AF-A0A971NDZ4-F1
#
_cell.length_a   1.000
_cell.length_b   1.000
_cell.length_c   1.000
_cell.angle_alpha   90.00
_cell.angle_beta   90.00
_cell.angle_gamma   90.00
#
_symmetry.space_group_name_H-M   'P 1'
#
loop_
_entity.id
_entity.type
_entity.pdbx_description
1 polymer ?
#
loop_
_entity_poly.entity_id
_entity_poly.type
_entity_poly.pdbx_seq_one_letter_code
_entity_poly.pdbx_strand_id
1 'polypeptide(L)' 'MRVLITEHSRKRLRDYRQSGIMDEDLYEASLRIPGQIPVATRFRGFVARSGKVFDLVVKDIEDGRLVITVIGKS' A
#
# COMPACT_ATOMS: atom_id res chain seq x y z
N MET A 1 -12.77 -8.62 0.05
CA MET A 1 -12.10 -7.69 -0.88
C MET A 1 -10.76 -8.30 -1.28
N ARG A 2 -10.50 -8.54 -2.57
CA ARG A 2 -9.17 -8.96 -3.03
C ARG A 2 -8.25 -7.74 -3.08
N VAL A 3 -6.99 -7.89 -2.67
CA VAL A 3 -5.96 -6.84 -2.78
C VAL A 3 -4.95 -7.27 -3.85
N LEU A 4 -4.59 -6.35 -4.73
CA LEU A 4 -3.71 -6.58 -5.87
C LEU A 4 -2.49 -5.68 -5.71
N ILE A 5 -1.35 -6.26 -5.31
CA ILE A 5 -0.09 -5.53 -5.20
C ILE A 5 0.59 -5.52 -6.57
N THR A 6 0.74 -4.32 -7.14
CA THR A 6 1.38 -4.15 -8.46
C THR A 6 2.85 -4.53 -8.42
N GLU A 7 3.38 -4.97 -9.56
CA GLU A 7 4.82 -5.18 -9.74
C GLU A 7 5.61 -3.89 -9.45
N HIS A 8 5.06 -2.72 -9.80
CA HIS A 8 5.61 -1.41 -9.44
C HIS A 8 5.74 -1.24 -7.91
N SER A 9 4.70 -1.55 -7.14
CA SER A 9 4.76 -1.49 -5.67
C SER A 9 5.81 -2.44 -5.09
N ARG A 10 5.91 -3.67 -5.62
CA ARG A 10 6.96 -4.63 -5.21
C ARG A 10 8.37 -4.16 -5.54
N LYS A 11 8.56 -3.52 -6.70
CA LYS A 11 9.83 -2.88 -7.05
C LYS A 11 10.23 -1.83 -6.02
N ARG A 12 9.27 -0.99 -5.62
CA ARG A 12 9.47 0.07 -4.62
C ARG A 12 9.88 -0.46 -3.25
N LEU A 13 9.39 -1.62 -2.82
CA LEU A 13 9.78 -2.23 -1.53
C LEU A 13 11.29 -2.53 -1.42
N ARG A 14 11.99 -2.60 -2.55
CA ARG A 14 13.45 -2.78 -2.58
C ARG A 14 14.24 -1.49 -2.41
N ASP A 15 13.59 -0.32 -2.53
CA ASP A 15 14.25 0.96 -2.33
C ASP A 15 14.50 1.20 -0.85
N TYR A 16 15.67 1.74 -0.49
CA TYR A 16 16.05 2.05 0.90
C TYR A 16 14.98 2.86 1.65
N ARG A 17 14.30 3.78 0.97
CA ARG A 17 13.21 4.58 1.54
C ARG A 17 12.08 3.73 2.13
N GLN A 18 11.84 2.56 1.53
CA GLN A 18 10.75 1.63 1.90
C GLN A 18 11.24 0.47 2.77
N SER A 19 12.52 0.47 3.15
CA SER A 19 13.09 -0.59 3.99
C SER A 19 12.25 -0.81 5.25
N GLY A 20 11.97 -2.08 5.54
CA GLY A 20 11.11 -2.51 6.63
C GLY A 20 9.62 -2.61 6.29
N ILE A 21 9.19 -2.26 5.08
CA ILE A 21 7.80 -2.49 4.61
C ILE A 21 7.77 -3.77 3.79
N MET A 22 6.82 -4.66 4.06
CA MET A 22 6.62 -5.94 3.37
C MET A 22 5.30 -5.97 2.61
N ASP A 23 5.14 -6.96 1.71
CA ASP A 23 3.90 -7.14 0.95
C ASP A 23 2.69 -7.31 1.88
N GLU A 24 2.86 -8.00 3.02
CA GLU A 24 1.81 -8.18 4.02
C GLU A 24 1.39 -6.85 4.66
N ASP A 25 2.31 -5.89 4.85
CA ASP A 25 1.98 -4.58 5.40
C ASP A 25 1.08 -3.80 4.42
N LEU A 26 1.37 -3.89 3.12
CA LEU A 26 0.54 -3.26 2.08
C LEU A 26 -0.84 -3.92 2.02
N TYR A 27 -0.90 -5.24 2.16
CA TYR A 27 -2.14 -6.02 2.17
C TYR A 27 -3.04 -5.62 3.34
N GLU A 28 -2.52 -5.68 4.57
CA GLU A 28 -3.25 -5.33 5.80
C GLU A 28 -3.71 -3.87 5.78
N ALA A 29 -2.83 -2.93 5.40
CA ALA A 29 -3.19 -1.53 5.27
C ALA A 29 -4.29 -1.30 4.23
N SER A 30 -4.28 -2.02 3.12
CA SER A 30 -5.31 -1.93 2.09
C SER A 30 -6.68 -2.43 2.55
N LEU A 31 -6.72 -3.49 3.38
CA LEU A 31 -7.95 -4.02 3.96
C LEU A 31 -8.58 -3.08 5.01
N ARG A 32 -7.76 -2.27 5.70
CA ARG A 32 -8.21 -1.33 6.73
C ARG A 32 -8.88 -0.07 6.17
N ILE A 33 -8.72 0.22 4.88
CA ILE A 33 -9.34 1.40 4.27
C ILE A 33 -10.83 1.09 4.01
N PRO A 34 -11.77 1.80 4.65
CA PRO A 34 -13.19 1.56 4.46
C PRO A 34 -13.69 2.15 3.12
N GLY A 35 -14.84 1.66 2.66
CA GLY A 35 -15.52 2.19 1.49
C GLY A 35 -14.86 1.82 0.16
N GLN A 36 -15.45 2.35 -0.93
CA GLN A 36 -14.95 2.19 -2.29
C GLN A 36 -14.04 3.36 -2.67
N ILE A 37 -12.98 3.06 -3.42
CA ILE A 37 -11.95 4.02 -3.82
C ILE A 37 -11.92 4.12 -5.35
N PRO A 38 -12.86 4.84 -5.98
CA PRO A 38 -13.02 4.85 -7.44
C PRO A 38 -11.87 5.54 -8.18
N VAL A 39 -11.13 6.41 -7.48
CA VAL A 39 -10.00 7.17 -8.03
C VAL A 39 -8.74 6.90 -7.21
N ALA A 40 -7.57 6.94 -7.85
CA ALA A 40 -6.29 6.72 -7.18
C ALA A 40 -6.13 7.72 -6.02
N THR A 41 -6.15 7.21 -4.78
CA THR A 41 -6.20 8.03 -3.57
C THR A 41 -5.07 7.67 -2.62
N ARG A 42 -4.43 8.69 -2.04
CA ARG A 42 -3.36 8.51 -1.06
C ARG A 42 -3.90 8.47 0.36
N PHE A 43 -3.67 7.37 1.05
CA PHE A 43 -3.94 7.19 2.47
C PHE A 43 -2.62 7.25 3.24
N ARG A 44 -2.63 7.93 4.39
CA ARG A 44 -1.40 8.31 5.11
C ARG A 44 -1.31 7.67 6.49
N GLY A 45 -0.08 7.44 6.95
CA GLY A 45 0.19 7.12 8.35
C GLY A 45 -0.06 5.66 8.74
N PHE A 46 0.08 4.72 7.80
CA PHE A 46 0.14 3.31 8.16
C PHE A 46 1.47 2.98 8.82
N VAL A 47 1.48 1.94 9.65
CA VAL A 47 2.66 1.48 10.38
C VAL A 47 2.90 0.02 9.99
N ALA A 48 4.07 -0.25 9.42
CA ALA A 48 4.51 -1.60 9.08
C ALA A 48 4.86 -2.38 10.35
N ARG A 49 4.94 -3.72 10.26
CA ARG A 49 5.39 -4.58 11.39
C ARG A 49 6.77 -4.21 11.92
N SER A 50 7.64 -3.64 11.08
CA SER A 50 8.95 -3.11 11.47
C SER A 50 8.90 -1.81 12.28
N GLY A 51 7.73 -1.18 12.41
CA GLY A 51 7.55 0.18 12.93
C GLY A 51 7.71 1.28 11.88
N LYS A 52 8.10 0.95 10.64
CA LYS A 52 8.22 1.94 9.55
C LYS A 52 6.86 2.57 9.24
N VAL A 53 6.79 3.90 9.30
CA VAL A 53 5.59 4.64 8.88
C VAL A 53 5.58 4.81 7.37
N PHE A 54 4.43 4.57 6.74
CA PHE A 54 4.26 4.69 5.30
C PHE A 54 2.88 5.17 4.89
N ASP A 55 2.80 5.63 3.65
CA ASP A 55 1.56 5.98 2.97
C ASP A 55 1.35 5.00 1.79
N LEU A 56 0.09 4.82 1.40
CA LEU A 56 -0.33 4.02 0.25
C LEU A 56 -1.08 4.85 -0.76
N VAL A 57 -0.91 4.55 -2.04
CA VAL A 57 -1.84 4.98 -3.09
C VAL A 57 -2.58 3.75 -3.60
N VAL A 58 -3.91 3.78 -3.50
CA VAL A 58 -4.77 2.67 -3.91
C VAL A 58 -5.92 3.14 -4.81
N LYS A 59 -6.45 2.22 -5.62
CA LYS A 59 -7.66 2.40 -6.42
C LYS A 59 -8.40 1.07 -6.48
N ASP A 60 -9.72 1.10 -6.36
CA ASP A 60 -10.56 -0.07 -6.58
C ASP A 60 -10.85 -0.23 -8.08
N ILE A 61 -10.64 -1.44 -8.57
CA ILE A 61 -10.96 -1.93 -9.92
C ILE A 61 -11.93 -3.12 -9.80
N GLU A 62 -12.42 -3.63 -10.94
CA GLU A 62 -13.36 -4.77 -10.95
C GLU A 62 -12.81 -5.99 -10.19
N ASP A 63 -11.51 -6.26 -10.30
CA ASP A 63 -10.85 -7.39 -9.64
C ASP A 63 -10.50 -7.17 -8.15
N GLY A 64 -10.70 -5.96 -7.61
CA GLY A 64 -10.42 -5.61 -6.22
C GLY A 64 -9.60 -4.33 -6.03
N ARG A 65 -8.92 -4.22 -4.88
CA ARG A 65 -8.14 -3.03 -4.51
C ARG A 65 -6.71 -3.11 -5.04
N LEU A 66 -6.40 -2.29 -6.03
CA LEU A 66 -5.08 -2.17 -6.61
C LEU A 66 -4.18 -1.26 -5.75
N VAL A 67 -3.07 -1.81 -5.26
CA VAL A 67 -2.00 -1.03 -4.63
C VAL A 67 -1.09 -0.50 -5.72
N ILE A 68 -1.19 0.81 -5.97
CA ILE A 68 -0.48 1.49 -7.05
C ILE A 68 0.96 1.77 -6.63
N THR A 69 1.18 2.36 -5.44
CA THR A 69 2.53 2.61 -4.92
C THR A 69 2.55 2.74 -3.40
N VAL A 70 3.76 2.64 -2.84
CA VAL A 70 4.09 2.78 -1.41
C VAL A 70 5.09 3.93 -1.22
N ILE A 71 4.90 4.69 -0.13
CA ILE A 71 5.72 5.84 0.22
C ILE A 71 6.03 5.82 1.73
N GLY A 72 7.15 5.23 2.08
CA GLY A 72 7.78 5.29 3.39
C GLY A 72 8.16 6.72 3.77
N LYS A 73 8.00 7.00 5.05
CA LYS A 73 8.40 8.26 5.69
C LYS A 73 9.86 8.13 6.14
N SER A 74 10.64 9.18 5.90
CA SER A 74 11.99 9.37 6.44
C SER A 74 11.91 9.62 7.94
#